data_AF-A0A1I0V4D6-F1
#
_entry.id   AF-A0A1I0V4D6-F1
#
_cell.length_a   1.000
_cell.length_b   1.000
_cell.length_c   1.000
_cell.angle_alpha   90.00
_cell.angle_beta   90.00
_cell.angle_gamma   90.00
#
_symmetry.space_group_name_H-M   'P 1'
#
loop_
_entity.id
_entity.type
_entity.pdbx_description
1 polymer ?
#
loop_
_entity_poly.entity_id
_entity_poly.type
_entity_poly.pdbx_seq_one_letter_code
_entity_poly.pdbx_strand_id
1 'polypeptide(L)'
;MIKKLFNNRIFGIVLLIVVSFDLIASIMSLTKTYSVISILVLQYFNLLLCLTALIFFFLANKYSISILKLYIVFKLIMFPSYVILRDLKDLLIYTASRMTVEDYISYSFSLLFGITIYYFFRKYKIEN
;
A
#
# COMPACT_ATOMS: atom_id res chain seq x y z
N MET A 1 -22.82 3.97 1.51
CA MET A 1 -21.71 3.39 0.72
C MET A 1 -20.83 2.47 1.54
N ILE A 2 -20.12 2.97 2.56
CA ILE A 2 -19.31 2.14 3.48
C ILE A 2 -20.07 0.95 4.08
N LYS A 3 -21.36 1.14 4.41
CA LYS A 3 -22.26 0.08 4.92
C LYS A 3 -22.43 -1.14 3.99
N LYS A 4 -22.10 -1.02 2.69
CA LYS A 4 -22.18 -2.15 1.74
C LYS A 4 -20.89 -2.99 1.68
N LEU A 5 -19.77 -2.47 2.19
CA LEU A 5 -18.46 -3.12 2.12
C LEU A 5 -18.02 -3.69 3.46
N PHE A 6 -18.39 -3.04 4.56
CA PHE A 6 -17.97 -3.40 5.91
C PHE A 6 -19.14 -3.42 6.87
N ASN A 7 -19.14 -4.42 7.76
CA ASN A 7 -20.21 -4.62 8.73
C ASN A 7 -20.21 -3.52 9.81
N ASN A 8 -19.07 -2.84 10.02
CA ASN A 8 -18.94 -1.74 10.95
C ASN A 8 -18.38 -0.47 10.26
N ARG A 9 -19.12 0.64 10.44
CA ARG A 9 -18.91 1.94 9.81
C ARG A 9 -17.59 2.61 10.24
N ILE A 10 -17.18 2.40 11.49
CA ILE A 10 -15.94 2.96 12.04
C ILE A 10 -14.75 2.40 11.27
N PHE A 11 -14.74 1.09 10.98
CA PHE A 11 -13.65 0.49 10.21
C PHE A 11 -13.57 1.00 8.78
N GLY A 12 -14.71 1.18 8.12
CA GLY A 12 -14.67 1.75 6.78
C GLY A 12 -14.14 3.19 6.74
N ILE A 13 -14.37 3.97 7.80
CA ILE A 13 -13.77 5.31 7.95
C ILE A 13 -12.27 5.21 8.20
N VAL A 14 -11.82 4.34 9.12
CA VAL A 14 -10.39 4.12 9.40
C VAL A 14 -9.66 3.68 8.14
N LEU A 15 -10.22 2.75 7.38
CA LEU A 15 -9.60 2.23 6.16
C LEU A 15 -9.54 3.31 5.06
N LEU A 16 -10.58 4.14 4.95
CA LEU A 16 -10.57 5.30 4.05
C LEU A 16 -9.48 6.31 4.44
N ILE A 17 -9.31 6.60 5.73
CA ILE A 17 -8.26 7.49 6.23
C ILE A 17 -6.88 6.91 5.87
N VAL A 18 -6.64 5.63 6.16
CA VAL A 18 -5.35 4.97 5.88
C VAL A 18 -5.04 4.99 4.38
N VAL A 19 -5.98 4.61 3.52
CA VAL A 19 -5.78 4.62 2.05
C VAL A 19 -5.55 6.04 1.54
N SER A 20 -6.21 7.05 2.12
CA SER A 20 -6.00 8.45 1.76
C SER A 20 -4.60 8.95 2.16
N PHE A 21 -4.13 8.62 3.36
CA PHE A 21 -2.76 8.94 3.79
C PHE A 21 -1.71 8.25 2.91
N ASP A 22 -1.95 6.98 2.57
CA ASP A 22 -1.06 6.20 1.73
C ASP A 22 -1.02 6.72 0.28
N LEU A 23 -2.13 7.26 -0.23
CA LEU A 23 -2.18 8.00 -1.49
C LEU A 23 -1.31 9.26 -1.44
N ILE A 24 -1.45 10.08 -0.40
CA ILE A 24 -0.63 11.30 -0.22
C ILE A 24 0.85 10.92 -0.14
N ALA A 25 1.20 9.91 0.66
CA ALA A 25 2.57 9.41 0.77
C ALA A 25 3.11 8.90 -0.58
N SER A 26 2.27 8.22 -1.36
CA SER A 26 2.64 7.74 -2.71
C SER A 26 2.87 8.90 -3.69
N ILE A 27 2.06 9.97 -3.62
CA ILE A 27 2.26 11.21 -4.40
C ILE A 27 3.57 11.89 -3.99
N MET A 28 3.82 12.04 -2.69
CA MET A 28 5.07 12.61 -2.18
C MET A 28 6.29 11.77 -2.58
N SER A 29 6.14 10.45 -2.74
CA SER A 29 7.25 9.60 -3.19
C SER A 29 7.66 9.86 -4.65
N LEU A 30 6.75 10.34 -5.50
CA LEU A 30 7.02 10.65 -6.90
C LEU A 30 7.85 11.93 -7.10
N THR A 31 7.92 12.81 -6.10
CA THR A 31 8.76 14.01 -6.18
C THR A 31 10.24 13.70 -5.97
N LYS A 32 10.57 12.53 -5.42
CA LYS A 32 11.95 12.05 -5.28
C LYS A 32 12.47 11.57 -6.64
N THR A 33 13.64 12.05 -7.02
CA THR A 33 14.33 11.60 -8.25
C THR A 33 15.00 10.27 -8.00
N TYR A 34 14.60 9.24 -8.75
CA TYR A 34 15.24 7.91 -8.69
C TYR A 34 16.01 7.65 -9.98
N SER A 35 17.25 7.17 -9.83
CA SER A 35 18.11 6.77 -10.96
C SER A 35 17.69 5.44 -11.61
N VAL A 36 16.84 4.65 -10.93
CA VAL A 36 16.46 3.30 -11.37
C VAL A 36 15.02 3.27 -11.87
N ILE A 37 14.82 2.97 -13.15
CA ILE A 37 13.50 2.91 -13.82
C ILE A 37 12.53 1.96 -13.12
N SER A 38 13.01 0.82 -12.60
CA SER A 38 12.13 -0.15 -11.93
C SER A 38 11.51 0.40 -10.63
N ILE A 39 12.17 1.34 -9.95
CA ILE A 39 11.62 2.00 -8.75
C ILE A 39 10.50 2.95 -9.16
N LEU A 40 10.70 3.72 -10.24
CA LEU A 40 9.66 4.59 -10.81
C LEU A 40 8.42 3.79 -11.20
N VAL A 41 8.58 2.68 -11.92
CA VAL A 41 7.45 1.82 -12.32
C VAL A 41 6.68 1.31 -11.09
N LEU A 42 7.38 0.88 -10.05
CA LEU A 42 6.73 0.42 -8.81
C LEU A 42 5.97 1.55 -8.11
N GLN A 43 6.52 2.76 -8.08
CA GLN A 43 5.85 3.93 -7.48
C GLN A 43 4.59 4.34 -8.23
N TYR A 44 4.62 4.37 -9.56
CA TYR A 44 3.43 4.63 -10.38
C TYR A 44 2.38 3.54 -10.19
N PHE A 45 2.79 2.27 -10.12
CA PHE A 45 1.86 1.17 -9.87
C PHE A 45 1.24 1.23 -8.47
N ASN A 46 2.03 1.57 -7.45
CA ASN A 46 1.55 1.81 -6.09
C ASN A 46 0.54 2.97 -6.05
N LEU A 47 0.84 4.08 -6.72
CA LEU A 47 -0.07 5.23 -6.84
C LEU A 47 -1.41 4.83 -7.48
N LEU A 48 -1.35 4.10 -8.60
CA LEU A 48 -2.55 3.61 -9.31
C LEU A 48 -3.39 2.68 -8.41
N LEU A 49 -2.75 1.82 -7.62
CA LEU A 49 -3.44 0.96 -6.66
C LEU A 49 -4.09 1.76 -5.52
N CYS A 50 -3.41 2.77 -4.97
CA CYS A 50 -3.99 3.65 -3.97
C CYS A 50 -5.19 4.44 -4.53
N LEU A 51 -5.07 4.99 -5.74
CA LEU A 51 -6.14 5.72 -6.42
C LEU A 51 -7.36 4.84 -6.67
N THR A 52 -7.14 3.65 -7.22
CA THR A 52 -8.24 2.71 -7.47
C THR A 52 -8.90 2.31 -6.16
N ALA A 53 -8.13 1.89 -5.15
CA ALA A 53 -8.66 1.53 -3.84
C ALA A 53 -9.54 2.66 -3.25
N LEU A 54 -9.08 3.91 -3.33
CA LEU A 54 -9.82 5.09 -2.86
C LEU A 54 -11.11 5.32 -3.64
N ILE A 55 -11.07 5.28 -4.98
CA ILE A 55 -12.25 5.42 -5.84
C ILE A 55 -13.30 4.34 -5.51
N PHE A 56 -12.87 3.11 -5.23
CA PHE A 56 -13.79 2.00 -4.93
C PHE A 56 -14.48 2.10 -3.57
N PHE A 57 -13.97 2.92 -2.64
CA PHE A 57 -14.71 3.30 -1.42
C PHE A 57 -15.96 4.14 -1.75
N PHE A 58 -15.91 4.94 -2.82
CA PHE A 58 -16.97 5.87 -3.25
C PHE A 58 -17.85 5.36 -4.39
N LEU A 59 -17.53 4.25 -5.05
CA LEU A 59 -18.38 3.64 -6.07
C LEU A 59 -19.10 2.37 -5.61
N ALA A 60 -18.64 1.72 -4.53
CA ALA A 60 -19.22 0.49 -3.94
C ALA A 60 -19.71 -0.50 -5.02
N ASN A 61 -18.77 -0.93 -5.87
CA ASN A 61 -19.04 -1.82 -6.99
C ASN A 61 -18.74 -3.29 -6.61
N LYS A 62 -19.20 -4.26 -7.40
CA LYS A 62 -18.97 -5.70 -7.12
C LYS A 62 -17.48 -6.06 -6.98
N TYR A 63 -16.60 -5.29 -7.63
CA TYR A 63 -15.15 -5.48 -7.60
C TYR A 63 -14.44 -4.81 -6.42
N SER A 64 -15.13 -4.00 -5.61
CA SER A 64 -14.50 -3.23 -4.53
C SER A 64 -13.75 -4.10 -3.53
N ILE A 65 -14.30 -5.27 -3.14
CA ILE A 65 -13.65 -6.20 -2.21
C ILE A 65 -12.39 -6.83 -2.84
N SER A 66 -12.46 -7.22 -4.11
CA SER A 66 -11.32 -7.82 -4.83
C SER A 66 -10.17 -6.83 -4.98
N ILE A 67 -10.46 -5.57 -5.28
CA ILE A 67 -9.45 -4.51 -5.43
C ILE A 67 -8.82 -4.19 -4.08
N LEU A 68 -9.61 -4.18 -3.00
CA LEU A 68 -9.06 -4.02 -1.66
C LEU A 68 -8.12 -5.16 -1.27
N LYS A 69 -8.46 -6.42 -1.62
CA LYS A 69 -7.56 -7.57 -1.45
C LYS A 69 -6.25 -7.37 -2.22
N LEU A 70 -6.35 -6.92 -3.46
CA LEU A 70 -5.19 -6.71 -4.33
C LEU A 70 -4.28 -5.62 -3.76
N TYR A 71 -4.86 -4.51 -3.30
CA TYR A 71 -4.16 -3.45 -2.58
C TYR A 71 -3.46 -3.98 -1.31
N ILE A 72 -4.14 -4.79 -0.50
CA ILE A 72 -3.55 -5.39 0.71
C ILE A 72 -2.38 -6.32 0.37
N VAL A 73 -2.55 -7.22 -0.61
CA VAL A 73 -1.49 -8.14 -1.06
C VAL A 73 -0.29 -7.35 -1.58
N PHE A 74 -0.54 -6.27 -2.32
CA PHE A 74 0.52 -5.42 -2.82
C PHE A 74 1.33 -4.77 -1.69
N LYS A 75 0.65 -4.20 -0.68
CA LYS A 75 1.30 -3.54 0.47
C LYS A 75 2.02 -4.50 1.41
N LEU A 76 1.51 -5.72 1.58
CA LEU A 76 2.08 -6.70 2.50
C LEU A 76 3.18 -7.56 1.89
N ILE A 77 3.09 -7.87 0.60
CA ILE A 77 3.95 -8.89 -0.02
C ILE A 77 4.79 -8.28 -1.13
N MET A 78 4.16 -7.72 -2.17
CA MET A 78 4.89 -7.24 -3.36
C MET A 78 5.84 -6.08 -3.04
N PHE A 79 5.35 -5.08 -2.29
CA PHE A 79 6.14 -3.90 -1.98
C PHE A 79 7.31 -4.19 -1.02
N PRO A 80 7.12 -4.93 0.09
CA PRO A 80 8.22 -5.29 0.98
C PRO A 80 9.22 -6.25 0.33
N SER A 81 8.75 -7.24 -0.44
CA SER A 81 9.66 -8.15 -1.16
C SER A 81 10.52 -7.40 -2.16
N TYR A 82 9.96 -6.45 -2.90
CA TYR A 82 10.75 -5.60 -3.79
C TYR A 82 11.80 -4.77 -3.05
N VAL A 83 11.42 -4.17 -1.91
CA VAL A 83 12.35 -3.39 -1.07
C VAL A 83 13.51 -4.26 -0.58
N ILE A 84 13.20 -5.46 -0.06
CA ILE A 84 14.22 -6.42 0.41
C ILE A 84 15.14 -6.85 -0.73
N LEU A 85 14.57 -7.18 -1.90
CA LEU A 85 15.38 -7.58 -3.06
C LEU A 85 16.28 -6.45 -3.56
N ARG A 86 15.82 -5.19 -3.50
CA ARG A 86 16.62 -4.02 -3.84
C ARG A 86 17.79 -3.85 -2.89
N ASP A 87 17.54 -3.93 -1.58
CA ASP A 87 18.57 -3.78 -0.56
C ASP A 87 19.59 -4.92 -0.61
N LEU A 88 19.12 -6.16 -0.83
CA LEU A 88 20.00 -7.31 -1.07
C LEU A 88 20.88 -7.12 -2.29
N LYS A 89 20.34 -6.60 -3.39
CA LYS A 89 21.14 -6.29 -4.59
C LYS A 89 22.24 -5.27 -4.26
N ASP A 90 21.91 -4.20 -3.54
CA ASP A 90 22.88 -3.16 -3.18
C ASP A 90 23.96 -3.72 -2.23
N LEU A 91 23.58 -4.55 -1.26
CA LEU A 91 24.50 -5.28 -0.39
C LEU A 91 25.43 -6.23 -1.18
N LEU A 92 24.91 -6.95 -2.18
CA LEU A 92 25.71 -7.88 -2.98
C LEU A 92 26.69 -7.18 -3.93
N ILE A 93 26.28 -6.05 -4.53
CA ILE A 93 27.09 -5.33 -5.53
C ILE A 93 28.05 -4.35 -4.87
N TYR A 94 27.60 -3.65 -3.82
CA TYR A 94 28.34 -2.55 -3.20
C TYR A 94 28.82 -2.87 -1.78
N THR A 95 28.56 -4.07 -1.24
CA THR A 95 28.94 -4.50 0.13
C THR A 95 28.41 -3.63 1.26
N ALA A 96 27.49 -2.70 0.96
CA ALA A 96 26.86 -1.81 1.93
C ALA A 96 25.44 -1.48 1.46
N SER A 97 24.51 -1.38 2.41
CA SER A 97 23.18 -0.84 2.12
C SER A 97 23.29 0.65 1.79
N ARG A 98 22.58 1.06 0.74
CA ARG A 98 22.42 2.47 0.36
C ARG A 98 21.09 3.05 0.81
N MET A 99 20.30 2.28 1.56
CA MET A 99 19.03 2.76 2.11
C MET A 99 19.29 3.68 3.29
N THR A 100 18.62 4.84 3.31
CA THR A 100 18.65 5.73 4.46
C THR A 100 17.76 5.19 5.57
N VAL A 101 18.00 5.62 6.81
CA VAL A 101 17.15 5.27 7.96
C VAL A 101 15.69 5.72 7.73
N GLU A 102 15.51 6.87 7.08
CA GLU A 102 14.20 7.41 6.71
C GLU A 102 13.43 6.47 5.78
N ASP A 103 14.13 5.85 4.83
CA ASP A 103 13.55 4.87 3.92
C ASP A 103 13.09 3.62 4.70
N TYR A 104 13.92 3.07 5.60
CA TYR A 104 13.53 1.94 6.45
C TYR A 104 12.30 2.25 7.32
N ILE A 105 12.25 3.45 7.91
CA ILE A 105 11.10 3.90 8.70
C ILE A 105 9.85 3.97 7.82
N SER A 106 9.94 4.58 6.64
CA SER A 106 8.83 4.68 5.68
C SER A 106 8.27 3.32 5.28
N TYR A 107 9.15 2.37 4.94
CA TYR A 107 8.75 1.02 4.56
C TYR A 107 8.14 0.23 5.73
N SER A 108 8.66 0.40 6.94
CA SER A 108 8.11 -0.22 8.15
C SER A 108 6.71 0.29 8.47
N PHE A 109 6.47 1.60 8.32
CA PHE A 109 5.12 2.16 8.46
C PHE A 109 4.17 1.64 7.38
N SER A 110 4.62 1.54 6.12
CA SER A 110 3.80 0.98 5.04
C SER A 110 3.39 -0.47 5.33
N LEU A 111 4.31 -1.29 5.85
CA LEU A 111 4.05 -2.65 6.31
C LEU A 111 3.03 -2.68 7.46
N LEU A 112 3.22 -1.86 8.50
CA LEU A 112 2.31 -1.76 9.64
C LEU A 112 0.89 -1.37 9.20
N PHE A 113 0.76 -0.42 8.28
CA PHE A 113 -0.53 -0.06 7.69
C PHE A 113 -1.14 -1.23 6.91
N GLY A 114 -0.35 -1.93 6.09
CA GLY A 114 -0.80 -3.13 5.38
C GLY A 114 -1.32 -4.22 6.32
N ILE A 115 -0.62 -4.49 7.43
CA ILE A 115 -1.02 -5.49 8.45
C ILE A 115 -2.32 -5.06 9.12
N THR A 116 -2.41 -3.78 9.50
CA THR A 116 -3.59 -3.21 10.14
C THR A 116 -4.82 -3.33 9.25
N ILE A 117 -4.67 -2.96 7.97
CA ILE A 117 -5.75 -3.07 6.97
C ILE A 117 -6.14 -4.53 6.77
N TYR A 118 -5.19 -5.46 6.66
CA TYR A 118 -5.48 -6.88 6.52
C TYR A 118 -6.26 -7.45 7.70
N TYR A 119 -5.85 -7.13 8.93
CA TYR A 119 -6.55 -7.57 10.14
C TYR A 119 -8.01 -7.11 10.14
N PHE A 120 -8.24 -5.82 9.85
CA PHE A 120 -9.61 -5.27 9.80
C PHE A 120 -10.42 -5.81 8.63
N PHE A 121 -9.78 -5.99 7.48
CA PHE A 121 -10.43 -6.58 6.31
C PHE A 121 -10.88 -8.02 6.59
N ARG A 122 -10.04 -8.84 7.23
CA ARG A 122 -10.41 -10.22 7.59
C ARG A 122 -11.55 -10.26 8.60
N LYS A 123 -11.57 -9.33 9.56
CA LYS A 123 -12.51 -9.31 10.67
C LYS A 123 -13.88 -8.71 10.35
N TYR A 124 -13.94 -7.72 9.45
CA TYR A 124 -15.15 -6.90 9.25
C TYR A 124 -15.65 -6.84 7.80
N LYS A 125 -15.03 -7.56 6.87
CA LYS A 125 -15.59 -7.71 5.52
C LYS A 125 -16.99 -8.31 5.61
N ILE A 126 -17.91 -7.80 4.80
CA ILE A 126 -19.20 -8.47 4.58
C ILE A 126 -18.92 -9.57 3.56
N GLU A 127 -19.02 -10.83 3.98
CA GLU A 127 -19.09 -11.96 3.04
C GLU A 127 -20.49 -11.93 2.43
N ASN A 128 -20.58 -11.43 1.19
CA ASN A 128 -21.74 -11.69 0.33
C ASN A 128 -21.68 -13.12 -0.18
#